data_AF-A0A7V4UCN1-F1
#
_entry.id   AF-A0A7V4UCN1-F1
#
_cell.length_a   1.000
_cell.length_b   1.000
_cell.length_c   1.000
_cell.angle_alpha   90.00
_cell.angle_beta   90.00
_cell.angle_gamma   90.00
#
_symmetry.space_group_name_H-M   'P 1'
#
loop_
_entity.id
_entity.type
_entity.pdbx_description
1 polymer ?
#
loop_
_entity_poly.entity_id
_entity_poly.type
_entity_poly.pdbx_seq_one_letter_code
_entity_poly.pdbx_strand_id
1 'polypeptide(L)' 'MPYDIPLEELARQVADLDRAGLLHELTHWQGRLALDFTADFLDRQSDDRLRHLLMAVALVDRRAAML' A
#
# COMPACT_ATOMS: atom_id res chain seq x y z
N MET A 1 0.42 4.33 7.94
CA MET A 1 0.26 3.06 8.70
C MET A 1 1.60 2.61 9.31
N PRO A 2 1.68 2.07 10.54
CA PRO A 2 2.93 1.51 11.05
C PRO A 2 3.22 0.14 10.40
N TYR A 3 4.33 0.02 9.67
CA TYR A 3 4.66 -1.20 8.89
C TYR A 3 5.30 -2.34 9.71
N ASP A 4 5.46 -2.13 11.01
CA ASP A 4 6.03 -3.10 11.97
C ASP A 4 4.95 -3.91 12.70
N ILE A 5 3.79 -4.09 12.06
CA ILE A 5 2.68 -4.93 12.54
C ILE A 5 2.78 -6.35 11.95
N PRO A 6 2.13 -7.38 12.55
CA PRO A 6 2.03 -8.71 11.94
C PRO A 6 1.44 -8.66 10.53
N LEU A 7 1.83 -9.59 9.67
CA LEU A 7 1.41 -9.61 8.26
C LEU A 7 -0.11 -9.77 8.11
N GLU A 8 -0.72 -10.57 8.98
CA GLU A 8 -2.16 -10.82 9.01
C GLU A 8 -2.94 -9.53 9.33
N GLU A 9 -2.40 -8.73 10.25
CA GLU A 9 -2.99 -7.45 10.65
C GLU A 9 -2.82 -6.39 9.55
N LEU A 10 -1.67 -6.38 8.87
CA LEU A 10 -1.47 -5.58 7.66
C LEU A 10 -2.48 -5.96 6.56
N ALA A 11 -2.68 -7.25 6.32
CA ALA A 11 -3.64 -7.74 5.32
C ALA A 11 -5.07 -7.34 5.66
N ARG A 12 -5.48 -7.47 6.92
CA ARG A 12 -6.78 -7.04 7.39
C ARG A 12 -6.99 -5.54 7.18
N GLN A 13 -6.03 -4.72 7.60
CA GLN A 13 -6.14 -3.26 7.45
C GLN A 13 -6.21 -2.84 5.97
N VAL A 14 -5.42 -3.45 5.08
CA VAL A 14 -5.51 -3.16 3.63
C VAL A 14 -6.87 -3.59 3.06
N ALA A 15 -7.41 -4.73 3.51
CA ALA A 15 -8.73 -5.21 3.08
C ALA A 15 -9.86 -4.25 3.51
N ASP A 16 -9.75 -3.67 4.72
CA ASP A 16 -10.75 -2.78 5.31
C ASP A 16 -10.75 -1.36 4.67
N LEU A 17 -9.72 -1.01 3.89
CA LEU A 17 -9.68 0.29 3.22
C LEU A 17 -10.70 0.38 2.09
N ASP A 18 -11.37 1.52 2.06
CA ASP A 18 -12.12 1.98 0.90
C ASP A 18 -11.18 2.56 -0.16
N ARG A 19 -11.74 2.87 -1.34
CA ARG A 19 -10.96 3.41 -2.45
C ARG A 19 -10.19 4.69 -2.09
N ALA A 20 -10.81 5.60 -1.34
CA ALA A 20 -10.19 6.85 -0.95
C ALA A 20 -8.97 6.60 -0.04
N GLY A 21 -9.09 5.70 0.93
CA GLY A 21 -7.99 5.26 1.78
C GLY A 21 -6.87 4.59 0.99
N LEU A 22 -7.20 3.71 0.03
CA LEU A 22 -6.22 3.06 -0.83
C LEU A 22 -5.42 4.07 -1.67
N LEU A 23 -6.12 5.04 -2.28
CA LEU A 23 -5.47 6.10 -3.05
C LEU A 23 -4.60 6.98 -2.15
N HIS A 24 -5.06 7.32 -0.94
CA HIS A 24 -4.30 8.12 0.01
C HIS A 24 -2.98 7.43 0.38
N GLU A 25 -3.01 6.17 0.81
CA GLU A 25 -1.80 5.44 1.20
C GLU A 25 -0.84 5.24 0.02
N LEU A 26 -1.34 5.01 -1.20
CA LEU A 26 -0.49 4.83 -2.40
C LEU A 26 0.12 6.15 -2.91
N THR A 27 -0.49 7.30 -2.63
CA THR A 27 0.02 8.62 -3.05
C THR A 27 0.84 9.32 -1.98
N HIS A 28 0.59 9.01 -0.70
CA HIS A 28 1.26 9.61 0.46
C HIS A 28 2.05 8.56 1.24
N TRP A 29 2.59 7.57 0.52
CA TRP A 29 3.33 6.46 1.12
C TRP A 29 4.50 6.95 1.99
N GLN A 30 4.49 6.57 3.26
CA GLN A 30 5.51 6.98 4.24
C GLN A 30 6.63 5.93 4.46
N GLY A 31 6.81 4.99 3.53
CA GLY A 31 7.92 4.04 3.59
C GLY A 31 9.21 4.55 2.93
N ARG A 32 10.21 3.68 2.86
CA ARG A 32 11.50 3.91 2.18
C ARG A 32 11.39 3.80 0.66
N LEU A 33 10.44 3.03 0.16
CA LEU A 33 10.21 2.87 -1.27
C LEU A 33 9.63 4.16 -1.86
N ALA A 34 10.37 4.78 -2.78
CA ALA A 34 9.84 5.87 -3.59
C ALA A 34 8.84 5.30 -4.61
N LEU A 35 7.56 5.60 -4.41
CA LEU A 35 6.51 5.25 -5.36
C LEU A 35 6.41 6.33 -6.44
N ASP A 36 6.30 5.91 -7.70
CA ASP A 36 6.15 6.77 -8.87
C ASP A 36 4.77 6.63 -9.54
N PHE A 37 3.78 6.09 -8.82
CA PHE A 37 2.43 5.96 -9.31
C PHE A 37 1.81 7.33 -9.62
N THR A 38 1.24 7.48 -10.81
CA THR A 38 0.47 8.67 -11.18
C THR A 38 -0.98 8.54 -10.73
N ALA A 39 -1.65 9.67 -10.47
CA ALA A 39 -3.08 9.69 -10.15
C ALA A 39 -3.91 8.98 -11.24
N ASP A 40 -3.66 9.31 -12.52
CA ASP A 40 -4.29 8.65 -13.68
C ASP A 40 -4.09 7.14 -13.72
N PHE A 41 -2.92 6.64 -13.29
CA PHE A 41 -2.68 5.20 -13.22
C PHE A 41 -3.55 4.57 -12.13
N LEU A 42 -3.54 5.14 -10.93
CA LEU A 42 -4.28 4.62 -9.78
C LEU A 42 -5.79 4.68 -10.00
N ASP A 43 -6.31 5.76 -10.61
CA ASP A 43 -7.73 5.92 -10.87
C ASP A 43 -8.29 4.90 -11.87
N ARG A 44 -7.44 4.35 -12.75
CA ARG A 44 -7.84 3.28 -13.68
C ARG A 44 -7.82 1.89 -13.06
N GLN A 45 -7.32 1.72 -11.84
CA GLN A 45 -7.28 0.44 -11.18
C GLN A 45 -8.61 0.13 -10.48
N SER A 46 -8.97 -1.16 -10.46
CA SER A 46 -10.03 -1.66 -9.57
C SER A 46 -9.59 -1.59 -8.11
N ASP A 47 -10.55 -1.55 -7.20
CA ASP A 47 -10.26 -1.53 -5.75
C ASP A 47 -9.42 -2.74 -5.31
N ASP A 48 -9.72 -3.93 -5.86
CA ASP A 48 -8.91 -5.12 -5.63
C ASP A 48 -7.46 -4.94 -6.11
N ARG A 49 -7.26 -4.33 -7.28
CA ARG A 49 -5.91 -4.08 -7.77
C ARG A 49 -5.17 -3.06 -6.91
N LEU A 50 -5.85 -2.03 -6.42
CA LEU A 50 -5.29 -1.07 -5.47
C LEU A 50 -4.87 -1.74 -4.15
N ARG A 51 -5.69 -2.64 -3.59
CA ARG A 51 -5.33 -3.44 -2.41
C ARG A 51 -4.08 -4.28 -2.65
N HIS A 52 -3.99 -4.95 -3.79
CA HIS A 52 -2.81 -5.74 -4.14
C HIS A 52 -1.56 -4.88 -4.33
N LEU A 53 -1.68 -3.70 -4.96
CA LEU A 53 -0.56 -2.76 -5.10
C LEU A 53 -0.07 -2.29 -3.73
N LEU A 54 -0.97 -1.86 -2.86
CA LEU A 54 -0.63 -1.40 -1.52
C LEU A 54 0.04 -2.51 -0.69
N MET A 55 -0.49 -3.75 -0.77
CA MET A 55 0.11 -4.91 -0.13
C MET A 55 1.53 -5.17 -0.64
N ALA A 56 1.73 -5.16 -1.96
CA ALA A 56 3.04 -5.38 -2.56
C ALA A 56 4.06 -4.33 -2.13
N VAL A 57 3.65 -3.05 -2.12
CA VAL A 57 4.46 -1.93 -1.63
C VAL A 57 4.88 -2.15 -0.18
N ALA A 58 3.92 -2.45 0.71
CA ALA A 58 4.20 -2.68 2.13
C ALA A 58 5.17 -3.85 2.36
N LEU A 59 5.01 -4.96 1.62
CA LEU A 59 5.89 -6.13 1.71
C LEU A 59 7.32 -5.84 1.24
N VAL A 60 7.46 -5.15 0.10
CA VAL A 60 8.77 -4.77 -0.44
C VAL A 60 9.47 -3.79 0.49
N ASP A 61 8.74 -2.79 1.00
CA ASP A 61 9.28 -1.82 1.93
C ASP A 61 9.74 -2.48 3.23
N ARG A 62 8.94 -3.40 3.79
CA ARG A 62 9.29 -4.18 4.99
C ARG A 62 10.55 -5.03 4.76
N ARG A 63 10.68 -5.66 3.59
CA ARG A 63 11.90 -6.40 3.24
C ARG A 63 13.13 -5.49 3.19
N ALA A 64 12.99 -4.28 2.64
CA ALA A 64 14.06 -3.30 2.63
C ALA A 64 14.45 -2.81 4.04
N ALA A 65 13.58 -2.94 5.04
CA ALA A 65 13.89 -2.63 6.45
C ALA A 65 14.83 -3.64 7.11
N MET A 66 14.84 -4.88 6.61
CA MET A 66 15.55 -6.01 7.21
C MET A 66 16.99 -6.14 6.68
N LEU A 67 17.39 -5.27 5.75
CA LEU A 67 18.72 -5.20 5.14
C LEU A 67 19.45 -3.95 5.65
#